data_AF-A0A6J0VAJ7-F1
#
_entry.id   AF-A0A6J0VAJ7-F1
#
_cell.length_a   1.000
_cell.length_b   1.000
_cell.length_c   1.000
_cell.angle_alpha   90.00
_cell.angle_beta   90.00
_cell.angle_gamma   90.00
#
_symmetry.space_group_name_H-M   'P 1'
#
loop_
_entity.id
_entity.type
_entity.pdbx_description
1 polymer ?
#
loop_
_entity_poly.entity_id
_entity_poly.type
_entity_poly.pdbx_seq_one_letter_code
_entity_poly.pdbx_strand_id
1 'polypeptide(L)'
;MEMEEEEEEDEQEKMAHAEVLELWQAGLARLVRDPLLCQEREGGIQHISWKYVWRTYSLSFFGEKLDDDQKKLRECGIRNRDEVTFVKKLRK
;
A
#
# COMPACT_ATOMS: atom_id res chain seq x y z
N MET A 1 -5.98 -11.88 -25.26
CA MET A 1 -4.82 -11.94 -24.35
C MET A 1 -4.12 -10.58 -24.30
N GLU A 2 -3.68 -9.97 -25.41
CA GLU A 2 -3.12 -8.59 -25.36
C GLU A 2 -4.18 -7.52 -25.02
N MET A 3 -5.42 -7.63 -25.51
CA MET A 3 -6.51 -6.69 -25.18
C MET A 3 -6.96 -6.73 -23.71
N GLU A 4 -6.84 -7.86 -23.02
CA GLU A 4 -7.24 -7.99 -21.61
C GLU A 4 -6.18 -7.39 -20.68
N GLU A 5 -4.89 -7.50 -21.01
CA GLU A 5 -3.81 -6.84 -20.26
C GLU A 5 -3.87 -5.30 -20.42
N GLU A 6 -4.22 -4.80 -21.61
CA GLU A 6 -4.39 -3.35 -21.85
C GLU A 6 -5.60 -2.78 -21.08
N GLU A 7 -6.73 -3.50 -21.03
CA GLU A 7 -7.90 -3.08 -20.23
C GLU A 7 -7.62 -3.12 -18.71
N GLU A 8 -6.92 -4.15 -18.22
CA GLU A 8 -6.54 -4.20 -16.81
C GLU A 8 -5.55 -3.10 -16.43
N GLU A 9 -4.60 -2.73 -17.31
CA GLU A 9 -3.74 -1.56 -17.10
C GLU A 9 -4.57 -0.27 -17.01
N ASP A 10 -5.59 -0.10 -17.85
CA ASP A 10 -6.47 1.09 -17.86
C ASP A 10 -7.39 1.17 -16.62
N GLU A 11 -7.81 0.02 -16.06
CA GLU A 11 -8.54 -0.05 -14.80
C GLU A 11 -7.62 0.16 -13.59
N GLN A 12 -6.43 -0.43 -13.58
CA GLN A 12 -5.40 -0.14 -12.58
C GLN A 12 -4.98 1.35 -12.60
N GLU A 13 -4.96 1.97 -13.78
CA GLU A 13 -4.63 3.38 -14.00
C GLU A 13 -5.67 4.35 -13.43
N LYS A 14 -6.92 3.90 -13.20
CA LYS A 14 -8.02 4.74 -12.72
C LYS A 14 -8.22 4.69 -11.21
N MET A 15 -7.57 3.76 -10.52
CA MET A 15 -7.76 3.58 -9.08
C MET A 15 -7.33 4.82 -8.26
N ALA A 16 -8.19 5.18 -7.31
CA ALA A 16 -7.91 6.23 -6.35
C ALA A 16 -6.84 5.78 -5.34
N HIS A 17 -6.15 6.75 -4.71
CA HIS A 17 -5.20 6.47 -3.62
C HIS A 17 -5.82 5.58 -2.53
N ALA A 18 -7.07 5.84 -2.14
CA ALA A 18 -7.78 5.04 -1.15
C ALA A 18 -7.92 3.55 -1.53
N GLU A 19 -8.25 3.24 -2.79
CA GLU A 19 -8.42 1.86 -3.26
C GLU A 19 -7.10 1.10 -3.21
N VAL A 20 -6.01 1.81 -3.50
CA VAL A 20 -4.65 1.27 -3.46
C VAL A 20 -4.23 1.01 -2.03
N LEU A 21 -4.48 1.95 -1.12
CA LEU A 21 -4.26 1.72 0.32
C LEU A 21 -5.00 0.49 0.82
N GLU A 22 -6.24 0.28 0.41
CA GLU A 22 -7.02 -0.91 0.78
C GLU A 22 -6.42 -2.20 0.20
N LEU A 23 -5.96 -2.18 -1.06
CA LEU A 23 -5.24 -3.30 -1.68
C LEU A 23 -3.93 -3.64 -0.94
N TRP A 24 -3.10 -2.63 -0.63
CA TRP A 24 -1.88 -2.81 0.14
C TRP A 24 -2.17 -3.32 1.55
N GLN A 25 -3.18 -2.77 2.21
CA GLN A 25 -3.64 -3.19 3.53
C GLN A 25 -4.08 -4.65 3.52
N ALA A 26 -4.88 -5.07 2.52
CA ALA A 26 -5.31 -6.45 2.36
C ALA A 26 -4.14 -7.39 2.04
N GLY A 27 -3.26 -7.00 1.11
CA GLY A 27 -2.09 -7.78 0.71
C GLY A 27 -1.10 -8.00 1.86
N LEU A 28 -0.71 -6.92 2.55
CA LEU A 28 0.19 -7.00 3.71
C LEU A 28 -0.46 -7.72 4.89
N ALA A 29 -1.76 -7.55 5.13
CA ALA A 29 -2.46 -8.33 6.16
C ALA A 29 -2.46 -9.83 5.84
N ARG A 30 -2.61 -10.20 4.55
CA ARG A 30 -2.51 -11.60 4.11
C ARG A 30 -1.10 -12.14 4.29
N LEU A 31 -0.07 -11.38 3.89
CA LEU A 31 1.34 -11.76 4.08
C LEU A 31 1.70 -11.94 5.56
N VAL A 32 1.18 -11.06 6.43
CA VAL A 32 1.47 -11.13 7.88
C VAL A 32 0.71 -12.26 8.58
N ARG A 33 -0.47 -12.61 8.09
CA ARG A 33 -1.24 -13.75 8.61
C ARG A 33 -0.74 -15.09 8.11
N ASP A 34 0.08 -15.11 7.06
CA ASP A 34 0.63 -16.34 6.52
C ASP A 34 1.75 -16.86 7.45
N PRO A 35 1.52 -17.99 8.16
CA PRO A 35 2.46 -18.52 9.13
C PRO A 35 3.78 -19.01 8.48
N LEU A 36 3.79 -19.24 7.17
CA LEU A 36 5.01 -19.61 6.43
C LEU A 36 5.88 -18.39 6.14
N LEU A 37 5.31 -17.18 6.08
CA LEU A 37 6.00 -15.93 5.75
C LEU A 37 6.39 -15.12 6.98
N CYS A 38 5.55 -15.12 8.02
CA CYS A 38 5.87 -14.51 9.30
C CYS A 38 6.38 -15.58 10.26
N GLN A 39 7.71 -15.73 10.28
CA GLN A 39 8.44 -16.70 11.08
C GLN A 39 7.81 -16.90 12.46
N GLU A 40 7.31 -18.12 12.70
CA GLU A 40 6.72 -18.60 13.94
C GLU A 40 7.79 -18.70 15.04
N ARG A 41 8.40 -17.57 15.40
CA ARG A 41 9.13 -17.42 16.66
C ARG A 41 8.07 -17.00 17.66
N GLU A 42 7.67 -17.95 18.50
CA GLU A 42 6.83 -17.81 19.71
C GLU A 42 6.60 -16.33 20.12
N GLY A 43 5.58 -15.69 19.53
CA GLY A 43 5.27 -14.26 19.79
C GLY A 43 5.31 -13.29 18.60
N GLY A 44 5.46 -13.77 17.35
CA GLY A 44 5.36 -12.94 16.14
C GLY A 44 4.03 -12.17 16.01
N ILE A 45 4.07 -11.01 15.33
CA ILE A 45 2.90 -10.13 15.14
C ILE A 45 1.89 -10.83 14.22
N GLN A 46 0.80 -11.39 14.78
CA GLN A 46 -0.27 -12.03 14.01
C GLN A 46 -1.29 -11.04 13.44
N HIS A 47 -1.30 -9.81 13.97
CA HIS A 47 -2.28 -8.79 13.63
C HIS A 47 -1.62 -7.41 13.46
N ILE A 48 -1.79 -6.83 12.27
CA ILE A 48 -1.40 -5.45 11.98
C ILE A 48 -2.52 -4.52 12.42
N SER A 49 -2.22 -3.57 13.30
CA SER A 49 -3.13 -2.45 13.56
C SER A 49 -2.93 -1.37 12.49
N TRP A 50 -3.71 -1.43 11.41
CA TRP A 50 -3.65 -0.42 10.34
C TRP A 50 -3.93 1.00 10.85
N LYS A 51 -4.83 1.13 11.84
CA LYS A 51 -5.02 2.39 12.58
C LYS A 51 -3.73 2.90 13.22
N TYR A 52 -2.89 2.01 13.78
CA TYR A 52 -1.58 2.41 14.30
C TYR A 52 -0.60 2.80 13.19
N VAL A 53 -0.56 2.01 12.10
CA VAL A 53 0.31 2.26 10.95
C VAL A 53 0.01 3.63 10.37
N TRP A 54 -1.23 3.92 9.98
CA TRP A 54 -1.62 5.21 9.38
C TRP A 54 -1.52 6.39 10.33
N ARG A 55 -1.59 6.16 11.66
CA ARG A 55 -1.35 7.20 12.67
C ARG A 55 0.14 7.51 12.89
N THR A 56 1.03 6.58 12.53
CA THR A 56 2.47 6.68 12.84
C THR A 56 3.32 6.90 11.60
N TYR A 57 2.86 6.40 10.46
CA TYR A 57 3.54 6.42 9.17
C TYR A 57 2.64 7.05 8.10
N SER A 58 3.25 7.67 7.12
CA SER A 58 2.66 8.06 5.83
C SER A 58 3.34 7.24 4.74
N LEU A 59 2.63 6.93 3.66
CA LEU A 59 3.32 6.52 2.43
C LEU A 59 3.98 7.74 1.79
N SER A 60 5.16 7.52 1.22
CA SER A 60 5.80 8.49 0.35
C SER A 60 6.26 7.83 -0.93
N PHE A 61 6.03 8.51 -2.04
CA PHE A 61 6.56 8.16 -3.34
C PHE A 61 7.53 9.25 -3.77
N PHE A 62 8.78 8.86 -4.03
CA PHE A 62 9.85 9.80 -4.42
C PHE A 62 10.06 10.98 -3.44
N GLY A 63 9.74 10.80 -2.16
CA GLY A 63 9.82 11.84 -1.13
C GLY A 63 8.58 12.73 -1.03
N GLU A 64 7.62 12.64 -1.95
CA GLU A 64 6.30 13.25 -1.81
C GLU A 64 5.39 12.36 -0.96
N LYS A 65 4.75 12.96 0.05
CA LYS A 65 3.82 12.23 0.92
C LYS A 65 2.48 12.07 0.22
N LEU A 66 1.95 10.85 0.30
CA LEU A 66 0.61 10.53 -0.16
C LEU A 66 -0.35 10.73 1.02
N ASP A 67 -0.79 11.97 1.24
CA ASP A 67 -1.78 12.30 2.26
C ASP A 67 -3.18 12.61 1.70
N ASP A 68 -3.32 12.66 0.37
CA ASP A 68 -4.59 12.91 -0.30
C ASP A 68 -5.24 11.60 -0.79
N ASP A 69 -6.33 11.20 -0.13
CA ASP A 69 -7.09 9.99 -0.43
C ASP A 69 -7.93 10.06 -1.71
N GLN A 70 -8.15 11.25 -2.26
CA GLN A 70 -8.90 11.45 -3.51
C GLN A 70 -7.99 11.58 -4.72
N LYS A 71 -6.70 11.83 -4.50
CA LYS A 71 -5.73 11.96 -5.58
C LYS A 71 -5.52 10.60 -6.27
N LYS A 72 -5.51 10.60 -7.60
CA LYS A 72 -5.26 9.37 -8.37
C LYS A 72 -3.77 9.03 -8.33
N LEU A 73 -3.44 7.74 -8.41
CA LEU A 73 -2.03 7.30 -8.45
C LEU A 73 -1.24 7.96 -9.60
N ARG A 74 -1.87 8.13 -10.77
CA ARG A 74 -1.29 8.85 -11.91
C ARG A 74 -0.88 10.29 -11.59
N GLU A 75 -1.67 11.00 -10.80
CA GLU A 75 -1.36 12.38 -10.40
C GLU A 75 -0.23 12.45 -9.37
N CYS A 76 0.06 11.32 -8.71
CA CYS A 76 1.24 11.12 -7.89
C CYS A 76 2.41 10.51 -8.68
N GLY A 77 2.24 10.18 -9.95
CA GLY A 77 3.26 9.55 -10.79
C GLY A 77 3.55 8.08 -10.46
N ILE A 78 2.70 7.42 -9.66
CA ILE A 78 2.89 6.03 -9.22
C ILE A 78 2.29 5.09 -10.26
N ARG A 79 3.09 4.13 -10.74
CA ARG A 79 2.67 3.07 -11.65
C ARG A 79 2.84 1.69 -11.03
N ASN A 80 2.25 0.69 -11.69
CA ASN A 80 2.45 -0.70 -11.31
C ASN A 80 3.95 -1.05 -11.39
N ARG A 81 4.49 -1.69 -10.33
CA ARG A 81 5.92 -1.95 -10.05
C ARG A 81 6.74 -0.79 -9.49
N ASP A 82 6.16 0.38 -9.28
CA ASP A 82 6.86 1.44 -8.56
C ASP A 82 6.95 1.12 -7.06
N GLU A 83 8.05 1.55 -6.44
CA GLU A 83 8.27 1.36 -5.01
C GLU A 83 7.74 2.55 -4.22
N VAL A 84 6.88 2.27 -3.24
CA VAL A 84 6.43 3.24 -2.24
C VAL A 84 7.04 2.89 -0.88
N THR A 85 7.41 3.91 -0.11
CA THR A 85 8.09 3.73 1.18
C THR A 85 7.26 4.28 2.33
N PHE A 86 7.32 3.62 3.49
CA PHE A 86 6.73 4.13 4.72
C PHE A 86 7.67 5.14 5.37
N VAL A 87 7.21 6.38 5.51
CA VAL A 87 7.93 7.44 6.21
C VAL A 87 7.25 7.72 7.54
N LYS A 88 8.03 7.68 8.63
CA LYS A 88 7.53 7.95 9.97
C LYS A 88 7.10 9.42 10.09
N LYS A 89 5.87 9.66 10.54
CA LYS A 89 5.38 10.99 10.90
C LYS A 89 6.14 11.44 12.15
N LEU A 90 6.86 12.56 12.07
CA LEU A 90 7.41 13.22 13.26
C LEU A 90 6.23 13.66 14.13
N ARG A 91 6.08 13.03 15.30
CA ARG A 91 5.21 13.54 16.37
C ARG A 91 5.97 14.63 17.10
N LYS A 92 5.42 15.84 17.16
CA LYS A 92 5.87 16.86 18.12
C LYS A 92 5.55 16.44 19.54
#